data_AF-A0A9E6BQF4-F1
#
_entry.id   AF-A0A9E6BQF4-F1
#
_cell.length_a   1.000
_cell.length_b   1.000
_cell.length_c   1.000
_cell.angle_alpha   90.00
_cell.angle_beta   90.00
_cell.angle_gamma   90.00
#
_symmetry.space_group_name_H-M   'P 1'
#
loop_
_entity.id
_entity.type
_entity.pdbx_description
1 polymer ?
#
loop_
_entity_poly.entity_id
_entity_poly.type
_entity_poly.pdbx_seq_one_letter_code
_entity_poly.pdbx_strand_id
1 'polypeptide(L)'
;MKRMADKPFALIGVNSDRKERVLEAIQRENITWRSFWDGGSTGGPIAKAWGVHAWPTIYFIDDRGVIRDKNKRGAAMDRVVDELVQEALARMHELAQDEDPAVRSLAAFRMGRYNAPKARETLVKLIKDGSSLVRRR
;
A
#
# COMPACT_ATOMS: atom_id res chain seq x y z
N MET A 1 9.51 -0.98 -9.86
CA MET A 1 8.09 -1.36 -9.60
C MET A 1 7.78 -2.83 -9.86
N LYS A 2 8.31 -3.48 -10.92
CA LYS A 2 8.01 -4.90 -11.22
C LYS A 2 8.12 -5.85 -10.01
N ARG A 3 9.11 -5.63 -9.12
CA ARG A 3 9.30 -6.39 -7.86
C ARG A 3 8.06 -6.45 -6.95
N MET A 4 7.24 -5.40 -6.94
CA MET A 4 6.10 -5.25 -6.03
C MET A 4 4.73 -5.34 -6.70
N ALA A 5 4.67 -5.73 -7.98
CA ALA A 5 3.41 -5.74 -8.75
C ALA A 5 2.33 -6.65 -8.11
N ASP A 6 2.73 -7.80 -7.57
CA ASP A 6 1.83 -8.79 -6.97
C ASP A 6 1.86 -8.79 -5.43
N LYS A 7 2.39 -7.73 -4.84
CA LYS A 7 2.44 -7.54 -3.39
C LYS A 7 1.37 -6.54 -2.94
N PRO A 8 0.94 -6.59 -1.66
CA PRO A 8 0.06 -5.58 -1.09
C PRO A 8 0.81 -4.26 -0.88
N PHE A 9 1.28 -3.64 -1.96
CA PHE A 9 2.13 -2.45 -1.97
C PHE A 9 1.61 -1.42 -2.97
N ALA A 10 1.72 -0.15 -2.62
CA ALA A 10 1.43 0.96 -3.51
C ALA A 10 2.53 2.02 -3.39
N LEU A 11 2.98 2.54 -4.54
CA LEU A 11 3.77 3.76 -4.62
C LEU A 11 2.84 4.90 -5.02
N ILE A 12 2.84 5.97 -4.24
CA ILE A 12 2.06 7.19 -4.51
C ILE A 12 3.03 8.36 -4.66
N GLY A 13 2.97 9.02 -5.81
CA GLY A 13 3.73 10.24 -6.07
C GLY A 13 2.91 11.49 -5.79
N VAL A 14 3.51 12.50 -5.19
CA VAL A 14 2.94 13.84 -5.06
C VAL A 14 3.90 14.81 -5.73
N ASN A 15 3.43 15.59 -6.70
CA ASN A 15 4.26 16.51 -7.47
C ASN A 15 3.82 17.96 -7.26
N SER A 16 4.78 18.86 -7.04
CA SER A 16 4.59 20.29 -6.76
C SER A 16 4.98 21.23 -7.90
N ASP A 17 5.39 20.69 -9.06
CA ASP A 17 5.70 21.49 -10.24
C ASP A 17 4.45 22.10 -10.87
N ARG A 18 4.65 23.12 -11.72
CA ARG A 18 3.58 23.64 -12.59
C ARG A 18 3.00 22.51 -13.45
N LYS A 19 1.69 22.55 -13.67
CA LYS A 19 0.92 21.47 -14.28
C LYS A 19 1.48 20.99 -15.61
N GLU A 20 1.96 21.90 -16.44
CA GLU A 20 2.52 21.60 -17.76
C GLU A 20 3.76 20.70 -17.62
N ARG A 21 4.65 21.01 -16.68
CA ARG A 21 5.84 20.21 -16.39
C ARG A 21 5.49 18.83 -15.82
N VAL A 22 4.40 18.73 -15.08
CA VAL A 22 3.93 17.43 -14.56
C VAL A 22 3.54 16.50 -15.70
N LEU A 23 2.78 17.02 -16.67
CA LEU A 23 2.35 16.23 -17.84
C LEU A 23 3.54 15.80 -18.69
N GLU A 24 4.49 16.71 -18.93
CA GLU A 24 5.75 16.40 -19.60
C GLU A 24 6.54 15.31 -18.85
N ALA A 25 6.67 15.42 -17.53
CA ALA A 25 7.40 14.45 -16.71
C ALA A 25 6.72 13.07 -16.71
N ILE A 26 5.39 13.01 -16.64
CA ILE A 26 4.64 11.75 -16.71
C ILE A 26 4.95 11.00 -18.01
N GLN A 27 4.98 11.71 -19.14
CA GLN A 27 5.29 11.14 -20.44
C GLN A 27 6.78 10.76 -20.54
N ARG A 28 7.68 11.68 -20.21
CA ARG A 28 9.14 11.49 -20.35
C ARG A 28 9.67 10.35 -19.49
N GLU A 29 9.22 10.26 -18.24
CA GLU A 29 9.69 9.27 -17.27
C GLU A 29 8.83 7.99 -17.25
N ASN A 30 7.80 7.93 -18.11
CA ASN A 30 6.82 6.84 -18.16
C ASN A 30 6.27 6.49 -16.76
N ILE A 31 5.77 7.51 -16.05
CA ILE A 31 5.23 7.35 -14.70
C ILE A 31 3.91 6.58 -14.77
N THR A 32 3.93 5.33 -14.31
CA THR A 32 2.74 4.45 -14.31
C THR A 32 2.11 4.27 -12.94
N TRP A 33 2.74 4.76 -11.87
CA TRP A 33 2.17 4.70 -10.52
C TRP A 33 1.22 5.87 -10.28
N ARG A 34 0.34 5.73 -9.28
CA ARG A 34 -0.63 6.77 -8.95
C ARG A 34 0.10 8.03 -8.53
N SER A 35 -0.22 9.15 -9.18
CA SER A 35 0.39 10.44 -8.87
C SER A 35 -0.66 11.53 -8.75
N PHE A 36 -0.44 12.43 -7.79
CA PHE A 36 -1.29 13.60 -7.52
C PHE A 36 -0.51 14.88 -7.78
N TRP A 37 -1.17 15.85 -8.40
CA TRP A 37 -0.65 17.20 -8.54
C TRP A 37 -1.03 18.05 -7.31
N ASP A 38 -0.04 18.65 -6.68
CA ASP A 38 -0.15 19.38 -5.42
C ASP A 38 -0.22 20.90 -5.63
N GLY A 39 -0.95 21.33 -6.65
CA GLY A 39 -1.27 22.75 -6.85
C GLY A 39 -0.13 23.65 -7.33
N GLY A 40 0.97 23.09 -7.83
CA GLY A 40 2.00 23.86 -8.56
C GLY A 40 2.91 24.74 -7.72
N SER A 41 2.98 24.51 -6.41
CA SER A 41 3.98 25.11 -5.53
C SER A 41 4.50 24.08 -4.52
N THR A 42 5.69 24.32 -3.97
CA THR A 42 6.30 23.46 -2.94
C THR A 42 5.52 23.45 -1.61
N GLY A 43 4.55 24.35 -1.44
CA GLY A 43 3.63 24.43 -0.30
C GLY A 43 2.17 24.18 -0.69
N GLY A 44 1.94 23.20 -1.57
CA GLY A 44 0.61 22.74 -1.96
C GLY A 44 -0.25 22.22 -0.80
N PRO A 45 -1.55 21.99 -1.02
CA PRO A 45 -2.48 21.53 0.01
C PRO A 45 -2.07 20.19 0.65
N ILE A 46 -1.56 19.23 -0.14
CA ILE A 46 -1.11 17.93 0.36
C ILE A 46 0.21 18.12 1.14
N ALA A 47 1.20 18.79 0.57
CA ALA A 47 2.48 19.06 1.25
C ALA A 47 2.28 19.76 2.60
N LYS A 48 1.39 20.75 2.67
CA LYS A 48 1.02 21.44 3.93
C LYS A 48 0.38 20.50 4.93
N ALA A 49 -0.66 19.75 4.52
CA ALA A 49 -1.37 18.82 5.40
C ALA A 49 -0.44 17.73 5.96
N TRP A 50 0.58 17.34 5.20
CA TRP A 50 1.56 16.32 5.57
C TRP A 50 2.84 16.89 6.19
N GLY A 51 2.90 18.18 6.50
CA GLY A 51 4.06 18.81 7.15
C GLY A 51 5.37 18.69 6.35
N VAL A 52 5.30 18.79 5.03
CA VAL A 52 6.47 18.69 4.15
C VAL A 52 7.22 20.04 4.13
N HIS A 53 8.46 20.04 4.59
CA HIS A 53 9.31 21.23 4.64
C HIS A 53 10.48 21.22 3.63
N ALA A 54 10.74 20.07 3.01
CA ALA A 54 11.79 19.89 2.03
C ALA A 54 11.41 18.85 0.99
N TRP A 55 11.89 19.04 -0.23
CA TRP A 55 11.67 18.13 -1.35
C TRP A 55 13.00 17.48 -1.75
N PRO A 56 13.05 16.15 -1.97
CA PRO A 56 11.97 15.17 -1.80
C PRO A 56 11.77 14.75 -0.33
N THR A 57 10.51 14.54 0.07
CA THR A 57 10.14 13.84 1.32
C THR A 57 9.43 12.52 0.99
N ILE A 58 9.85 11.41 1.62
CA ILE A 58 9.27 10.08 1.44
C ILE A 58 8.71 9.59 2.77
N TYR A 59 7.47 9.13 2.76
CA TYR A 59 6.78 8.50 3.88
C TYR A 59 6.60 7.01 3.62
N PHE A 60 6.86 6.20 4.64
CA PHE A 60 6.55 4.76 4.63
C PHE A 60 5.34 4.55 5.52
N ILE A 61 4.24 4.07 4.94
CA ILE A 61 2.94 3.94 5.61
C ILE A 61 2.57 2.46 5.62
N ASP A 62 2.23 1.91 6.78
CA ASP A 62 1.78 0.52 6.89
C ASP A 62 0.32 0.33 6.45
N ASP A 63 -0.14 -0.91 6.45
CA ASP A 63 -1.49 -1.29 6.05
C ASP A 63 -2.58 -0.90 7.07
N ARG A 64 -2.22 -0.15 8.13
CA ARG A 64 -3.14 0.53 9.06
C ARG A 64 -3.18 2.04 8.83
N GLY A 65 -2.42 2.55 7.88
CA GLY A 65 -2.30 3.99 7.64
C GLY A 65 -1.34 4.70 8.59
N VAL A 66 -0.49 3.98 9.32
CA VAL A 66 0.47 4.56 10.27
C VAL A 66 1.78 4.84 9.54
N ILE A 67 2.35 6.05 9.73
CA ILE A 67 3.69 6.37 9.26
C ILE A 67 4.71 5.63 10.12
N ARG A 68 5.50 4.75 9.50
CA ARG A 68 6.50 3.90 10.16
C ARG A 68 7.92 4.43 10.03
N ASP A 69 8.20 5.11 8.93
CA ASP A 69 9.50 5.73 8.70
C ASP A 69 9.37 6.93 7.75
N LYS A 70 10.40 7.76 7.70
CA LYS A 70 10.53 8.91 6.82
C LYS A 70 11.92 8.95 6.21
N ASN A 71 11.99 9.28 4.93
CA ASN A 71 13.23 9.63 4.24
C ASN A 71 14.35 8.59 4.16
N LYS A 72 14.06 7.29 4.36
CA LYS A 72 14.99 6.23 3.95
C LYS A 72 15.22 6.23 2.44
N ARG A 73 16.42 5.83 2.03
CA ARG A 73 16.91 5.81 0.63
C ARG A 73 17.74 4.56 0.38
N GLY A 74 17.91 4.20 -0.90
CA GLY A 74 18.71 3.04 -1.32
C GLY A 74 18.30 1.76 -0.59
N ALA A 75 19.27 0.95 -0.16
CA ALA A 75 19.02 -0.32 0.52
C ALA A 75 18.21 -0.21 1.82
N ALA A 76 18.19 0.95 2.48
CA ALA A 76 17.37 1.17 3.67
C ALA A 76 15.89 1.34 3.31
N MET A 77 15.59 1.94 2.15
CA MET A 77 14.21 2.02 1.64
C MET A 77 13.66 0.64 1.32
N ASP A 78 14.43 -0.19 0.60
CA ASP A 78 14.00 -1.55 0.27
C ASP A 78 13.71 -2.38 1.51
N ARG A 79 14.55 -2.29 2.55
CA ARG A 79 14.32 -2.97 3.83
C ARG A 79 13.00 -2.59 4.49
N VAL A 80 12.72 -1.28 4.63
CA VAL A 80 11.46 -0.83 5.24
C VAL A 80 10.26 -1.30 4.41
N VAL A 81 10.33 -1.20 3.08
CA VAL A 81 9.25 -1.67 2.21
C VAL A 81 9.02 -3.17 2.39
N ASP A 82 10.09 -3.97 2.40
CA ASP A 82 10.01 -5.42 2.55
C ASP A 82 9.42 -5.81 3.91
N GLU A 83 9.87 -5.17 4.98
CA GLU A 83 9.35 -5.35 6.34
C GLU A 83 7.84 -5.06 6.40
N LEU A 84 7.39 -3.90 5.92
CA LEU A 84 5.97 -3.54 5.96
C LEU A 84 5.10 -4.44 5.10
N VAL A 85 5.60 -4.90 3.95
CA VAL A 85 4.89 -5.86 3.10
C VAL A 85 4.76 -7.22 3.80
N GLN A 86 5.81 -7.68 4.49
CA GLN A 86 5.74 -8.93 5.25
C GLN A 86 4.77 -8.83 6.44
N GLU A 87 4.81 -7.73 7.19
CA GLU A 87 3.85 -7.46 8.26
C GLU A 87 2.41 -7.48 7.73
N ALA A 88 2.14 -6.77 6.62
CA ALA A 88 0.81 -6.74 6.00
C ALA A 88 0.33 -8.13 5.54
N LEU A 89 1.22 -8.94 4.97
CA LEU A 89 0.91 -10.31 4.56
C LEU A 89 0.61 -11.22 5.76
N ALA A 90 1.39 -11.11 6.83
CA ALA A 90 1.19 -11.89 8.06
C ALA A 90 -0.16 -11.52 8.73
N ARG A 91 -0.45 -10.22 8.80
CA ARG A 91 -1.69 -9.69 9.39
C ARG A 91 -2.95 -10.20 8.68
N MET A 92 -2.90 -10.52 7.38
CA MET A 92 -4.05 -11.11 6.69
C MET A 92 -4.50 -12.44 7.33
N HIS A 93 -3.59 -13.23 7.89
CA HIS A 93 -3.93 -14.45 8.61
C HIS A 93 -4.62 -14.18 9.95
N GLU A 94 -4.24 -13.11 10.64
CA GLU A 94 -4.89 -12.67 11.88
C GLU A 94 -6.30 -12.16 11.59
N LEU A 95 -6.45 -11.31 10.56
CA LEU A 95 -7.75 -10.78 10.12
C LEU A 95 -8.71 -11.87 9.60
N ALA A 96 -8.17 -13.01 9.15
CA ALA A 96 -8.98 -14.17 8.78
C ALA A 96 -9.66 -14.84 9.98
N GLN A 97 -9.30 -14.47 11.21
CA GLN A 97 -9.87 -14.97 12.46
C GLN A 97 -10.69 -13.91 13.21
N ASP A 98 -10.86 -12.73 12.61
CA ASP A 98 -11.62 -11.62 13.19
C ASP A 98 -13.05 -12.01 13.51
N GLU A 99 -13.66 -11.40 14.53
CA GLU A 99 -15.05 -11.69 14.91
C GLU A 99 -16.03 -11.24 13.83
N ASP A 100 -15.74 -10.14 13.12
CA ASP A 100 -16.55 -9.62 12.03
C ASP A 100 -16.38 -10.47 10.75
N PRO A 101 -17.44 -11.12 10.25
CA PRO A 101 -17.38 -11.88 9.00
C PRO A 101 -16.96 -11.06 7.78
N ALA A 102 -17.22 -9.75 7.75
CA ALA A 102 -16.78 -8.89 6.66
C ALA A 102 -15.26 -8.75 6.62
N VAL A 103 -14.63 -8.62 7.80
CA VAL A 103 -13.18 -8.58 7.94
C VAL A 103 -12.56 -9.90 7.51
N ARG A 104 -13.09 -11.04 8.00
CA ARG A 104 -12.62 -12.37 7.59
C ARG A 104 -12.76 -12.60 6.08
N SER A 105 -13.89 -12.21 5.49
CA SER A 105 -14.15 -12.35 4.04
C SER A 105 -13.16 -11.52 3.21
N LEU A 106 -12.88 -10.28 3.62
CA LEU A 106 -11.89 -9.44 2.96
C LEU A 106 -10.47 -9.99 3.12
N ALA A 107 -10.13 -10.50 4.31
CA ALA A 107 -8.85 -11.14 4.58
C ALA A 107 -8.65 -12.35 3.67
N ALA A 108 -9.64 -13.25 3.58
CA ALA A 108 -9.62 -14.42 2.70
C ALA A 108 -9.34 -14.03 1.23
N PHE A 109 -10.08 -13.04 0.71
CA PHE A 109 -9.86 -12.53 -0.64
C PHE A 109 -8.44 -12.00 -0.84
N ARG A 110 -7.93 -11.19 0.11
CA ARG A 110 -6.58 -10.62 0.03
C ARG A 110 -5.50 -11.69 0.13
N MET A 111 -5.68 -12.70 0.99
CA MET A 111 -4.75 -13.82 1.12
C MET A 111 -4.60 -14.57 -0.21
N GLY A 112 -5.71 -14.85 -0.90
CA GLY A 112 -5.68 -15.47 -2.23
C GLY A 112 -5.02 -14.56 -3.26
N ARG A 113 -5.41 -13.29 -3.32
CA ARG A 113 -4.89 -12.31 -4.28
C ARG A 113 -3.38 -12.12 -4.18
N TYR A 114 -2.83 -12.09 -2.97
CA TYR A 114 -1.42 -11.74 -2.73
C TYR A 114 -0.55 -12.95 -2.39
N ASN A 115 -1.09 -14.17 -2.52
CA ASN A 115 -0.43 -15.41 -2.13
C ASN A 115 0.18 -15.31 -0.72
N ALA A 116 -0.64 -14.88 0.25
CA ALA A 116 -0.17 -14.64 1.61
C ALA A 116 0.32 -15.93 2.27
N PRO A 117 1.27 -15.83 3.21
CA PRO A 117 1.67 -16.98 4.03
C PRO A 117 0.44 -17.64 4.64
N LYS A 118 0.44 -18.99 4.69
CA LYS A 118 -0.68 -19.77 5.24
C LYS A 118 -2.02 -19.61 4.51
N ALA A 119 -2.06 -18.99 3.32
CA ALA A 119 -3.31 -18.79 2.57
C ALA A 119 -4.06 -20.10 2.34
N ARG A 120 -3.39 -21.13 1.79
CA ARG A 120 -4.05 -22.42 1.48
C ARG A 120 -4.74 -23.04 2.71
N GLU A 121 -4.02 -23.18 3.82
CA GLU A 121 -4.58 -23.79 5.03
C GLU A 121 -5.71 -22.94 5.65
N THR A 122 -5.56 -21.61 5.62
CA THR A 122 -6.56 -20.68 6.17
C THR A 122 -7.83 -20.71 5.34
N LEU A 123 -7.70 -20.60 4.02
CA LEU A 123 -8.83 -20.58 3.09
C LEU A 123 -9.62 -21.89 3.13
N VAL A 124 -8.95 -23.05 3.25
CA VAL A 124 -9.64 -24.35 3.40
C VAL A 124 -10.52 -24.39 4.65
N LYS A 125 -10.07 -23.78 5.77
CA LYS A 125 -10.89 -23.67 6.98
C LYS A 125 -12.09 -22.75 6.75
N LEU A 126 -11.88 -21.62 6.08
CA LEU A 126 -12.92 -20.61 5.84
C LEU A 126 -14.04 -21.07 4.88
N ILE A 127 -13.81 -22.11 4.06
CA ILE A 127 -14.89 -22.76 3.28
C ILE A 127 -15.99 -23.30 4.21
N LYS A 128 -15.64 -23.65 5.46
CA LYS A 128 -16.57 -24.14 6.49
C LYS A 128 -16.99 -23.05 7.49
N ASP A 129 -16.64 -21.77 7.24
CA ASP A 129 -16.99 -20.66 8.14
C ASP A 129 -18.50 -20.58 8.35
N GLY A 130 -18.95 -20.22 9.56
CA GLY A 130 -20.38 -20.11 9.88
C GLY A 130 -21.11 -19.05 9.05
N SER A 131 -20.41 -17.99 8.64
CA SER A 131 -20.97 -16.90 7.82
C SER A 131 -20.94 -17.22 6.33
N SER A 132 -22.08 -17.06 5.67
CA SER A 132 -22.18 -17.20 4.21
C SER A 132 -21.37 -16.14 3.45
N LEU A 133 -21.08 -14.99 4.06
CA LEU A 133 -20.26 -13.92 3.46
C LEU A 133 -18.81 -14.37 3.25
N VAL A 134 -18.30 -15.18 4.20
CA VAL A 134 -16.93 -15.69 4.17
C VAL A 134 -16.81 -16.84 3.18
N ARG A 135 -17.83 -17.73 3.11
CA ARG A 135 -17.82 -18.89 2.21
C ARG A 135 -17.97 -18.56 0.70
N ARG A 136 -18.44 -17.36 0.35
CA ARG A 136 -18.81 -16.98 -1.04
C ARG A 136 -17.66 -16.48 -1.93
N ARG A 137 -16.45 -16.29 -1.39
CA ARG A 137 -15.33 -15.60 -2.05
C ARG A 137 -14.26 -16.55 -2.55
#